data_AF-A0A3M5GDU5-F1
#
_entry.id   AF-A0A3M5GDU5-F1
#
_cell.length_a   1.000
_cell.length_b   1.000
_cell.length_c   1.000
_cell.angle_alpha   90.00
_cell.angle_beta   90.00
_cell.angle_gamma   90.00
#
_symmetry.space_group_name_H-M   'P 1'
#
loop_
_entity.id
_entity.type
_entity.pdbx_description
1 polymer ?
#
loop_
_entity_poly.entity_id
_entity_poly.type
_entity_poly.pdbx_seq_one_letter_code
_entity_poly.pdbx_strand_id
1 'polypeptide(L)'
;MAREARAKELYGKRYGKENVLSERYLRNADGKIAKDPLTGEARRIDFVIKNSDGSGTAKEITSLTADKTGQLSKETRIREVGGTFVRDPKTKKLIEVRDVSTVVRAR
;
A
#
# COMPACT_ATOMS: atom_id res chain seq x y z
N MET A 1 10.66 -0.93 -11.34
CA MET A 1 10.42 -0.02 -12.48
C MET A 1 9.51 -0.61 -13.56
N ALA A 2 9.96 -1.51 -14.45
CA ALA A 2 9.13 -1.95 -15.58
C ALA A 2 7.82 -2.66 -15.19
N ARG A 3 7.84 -3.53 -14.16
CA ARG A 3 6.64 -4.22 -13.66
C ARG A 3 5.63 -3.28 -13.04
N GLU A 4 6.10 -2.37 -12.19
CA GLU A 4 5.25 -1.37 -11.52
C GLU A 4 4.65 -0.39 -12.52
N ALA A 5 5.41 0.04 -13.54
CA ALA A 5 4.88 0.89 -14.61
C ALA A 5 3.74 0.20 -15.38
N ARG A 6 3.91 -1.08 -15.73
CA ARG A 6 2.85 -1.89 -16.36
C ARG A 6 1.65 -2.06 -15.43
N ALA A 7 1.88 -2.39 -14.16
CA ALA A 7 0.81 -2.52 -13.17
C ALA A 7 0.04 -1.20 -13.00
N LYS A 8 0.74 -0.07 -12.93
CA LYS A 8 0.14 1.26 -12.84
C LYS A 8 -0.75 1.57 -14.04
N GLU A 9 -0.30 1.24 -15.25
CA GLU A 9 -1.11 1.42 -16.45
C GLU A 9 -2.36 0.52 -16.41
N LEU A 10 -2.21 -0.76 -16.08
CA LEU A 10 -3.32 -1.71 -15.99
C LEU A 10 -4.34 -1.31 -14.94
N TYR A 11 -3.90 -0.95 -13.74
CA TYR A 11 -4.77 -0.46 -12.68
C TYR A 11 -5.42 0.86 -13.05
N GLY A 12 -4.70 1.78 -13.70
CA GLY A 12 -5.26 3.03 -14.17
C GLY A 12 -6.36 2.83 -15.22
N LYS A 13 -6.20 1.87 -16.14
CA LYS A 13 -7.24 1.49 -17.12
C LYS A 13 -8.44 0.83 -16.45
N ARG A 14 -8.22 0.00 -15.43
CA ARG A 14 -9.27 -0.78 -14.77
C ARG A 14 -10.08 0.00 -13.73
N TYR A 15 -9.41 0.86 -12.96
CA TYR A 15 -10.00 1.51 -11.79
C TYR A 15 -10.08 3.05 -11.92
N GLY A 16 -9.52 3.63 -12.98
CA GLY A 16 -9.33 5.08 -13.11
C GLY A 16 -8.01 5.53 -12.50
N LYS A 17 -7.28 6.41 -13.21
CA LYS A 17 -5.93 6.86 -12.82
C LYS A 17 -5.92 7.60 -11.49
N GLU A 18 -7.00 8.29 -11.17
CA GLU A 18 -7.24 9.03 -9.93
C GLU A 18 -7.48 8.12 -8.72
N ASN A 19 -7.84 6.86 -8.95
CA ASN A 19 -8.06 5.85 -7.90
C ASN A 19 -6.83 5.00 -7.60
N VAL A 20 -5.73 5.19 -8.36
CA VAL A 20 -4.48 4.46 -8.16
C VAL A 20 -3.45 5.36 -7.48
N LEU A 21 -3.18 5.12 -6.21
CA LEU A 21 -2.16 5.82 -5.45
C LEU A 21 -0.86 5.02 -5.49
N SER A 22 0.14 5.48 -6.24
CA SER A 22 1.47 4.87 -6.25
C SER A 22 2.25 5.24 -5.01
N GLU A 23 2.93 4.26 -4.41
CA GLU A 23 4.00 4.41 -3.43
C GLU A 23 3.61 5.21 -2.17
N ARG A 24 2.95 4.57 -1.21
CA ARG A 24 2.44 5.22 0.00
C ARG A 24 2.93 4.58 1.29
N TYR A 25 3.38 5.42 2.22
CA TYR A 25 3.67 4.97 3.58
C TYR A 25 2.38 4.73 4.36
N LEU A 26 2.36 3.64 5.11
CA LEU A 26 1.36 3.43 6.15
C LEU A 26 1.48 4.51 7.22
N ARG A 27 0.32 4.96 7.69
CA ARG A 27 0.14 6.05 8.63
C ARG A 27 -0.86 5.65 9.70
N ASN A 28 -0.73 6.27 10.86
CA ASN A 28 -1.74 6.18 11.90
C ASN A 28 -2.94 7.10 11.62
N ALA A 29 -3.95 7.07 12.49
CA ALA A 29 -5.15 7.90 12.39
C ALA A 29 -4.88 9.41 12.44
N ASP A 30 -3.79 9.85 13.09
CA ASP A 30 -3.35 11.26 13.08
C ASP A 30 -2.61 11.64 11.78
N GLY A 31 -2.42 10.66 10.89
CA GLY A 31 -1.71 10.84 9.64
C GLY A 31 -0.20 10.93 9.78
N LYS A 32 0.39 10.56 10.92
CA LYS A 32 1.85 10.37 11.09
C LYS A 32 2.27 9.04 10.48
N ILE A 33 3.50 8.93 9.97
CA ILE A 33 4.02 7.65 9.45
C ILE A 33 4.09 6.65 10.59
N ALA A 34 3.43 5.52 10.43
CA ALA A 34 3.48 4.42 11.38
C ALA A 34 4.76 3.61 11.14
N LYS A 35 5.36 3.14 12.23
CA LYS A 35 6.64 2.42 12.22
C LYS A 35 6.47 1.06 12.89
N ASP A 36 7.23 0.09 12.41
CA ASP A 36 7.32 -1.23 12.99
C ASP A 36 7.86 -1.09 14.43
N PRO A 37 7.11 -1.52 15.46
CA PRO A 37 7.59 -1.43 16.84
C PRO A 37 8.86 -2.26 17.07
N LEU A 38 9.11 -3.29 16.26
CA LEU A 38 10.29 -4.15 16.40
C LEU A 38 11.56 -3.51 15.84
N THR A 39 11.47 -2.83 14.68
CA THR A 39 12.65 -2.35 13.95
C THR A 39 12.75 -0.83 13.86
N GLY A 40 11.67 -0.10 14.15
CA GLY A 40 11.58 1.35 13.98
C GLY A 40 11.42 1.80 12.51
N GLU A 41 11.33 0.87 11.57
CA GLU A 41 11.22 1.16 10.14
C GLU A 41 9.77 1.38 9.69
N ALA A 42 9.58 2.21 8.67
CA ALA A 42 8.27 2.42 8.06
C ALA A 42 7.98 1.39 6.94
N ARG A 43 6.71 1.27 6.57
CA ARG A 43 6.27 0.45 5.43
C ARG A 43 5.74 1.31 4.30
N ARG A 44 6.40 1.27 3.14
CA ARG A 44 5.94 1.85 1.88
C ARG A 44 5.27 0.76 1.05
N ILE A 45 4.05 1.02 0.61
CA ILE A 45 3.23 0.15 -0.23
C ILE A 45 3.33 0.60 -1.69
N ASP A 46 3.48 -0.31 -2.64
CA ASP A 46 3.66 0.01 -4.07
C ASP A 46 2.42 0.68 -4.68
N PHE A 47 1.23 0.13 -4.43
CA PHE A 47 -0.04 0.68 -4.89
C PHE A 47 -1.13 0.57 -3.84
N VAL A 48 -1.96 1.61 -3.74
CA VAL A 48 -3.25 1.56 -3.08
C VAL A 48 -4.33 1.92 -4.08
N ILE A 49 -5.28 1.00 -4.26
CA ILE A 49 -6.46 1.19 -5.11
C ILE A 49 -7.59 1.71 -4.22
N LYS A 50 -8.12 2.90 -4.53
CA LYS A 50 -9.30 3.45 -3.85
C LYS A 50 -10.54 2.70 -4.28
N ASN A 51 -11.28 2.20 -3.30
CA ASN A 51 -12.55 1.52 -3.47
C ASN A 51 -13.70 2.55 -3.50
N SER A 52 -14.85 2.14 -4.01
CA SER A 52 -16.04 2.98 -4.11
C SER A 52 -16.58 3.44 -2.76
N ASP A 53 -16.31 2.69 -1.69
CA ASP A 53 -16.70 3.03 -0.32
C ASP A 53 -15.71 3.96 0.40
N GLY A 54 -14.69 4.46 -0.30
CA GLY A 54 -13.67 5.35 0.23
C GLY A 54 -12.50 4.66 0.92
N SER A 55 -12.54 3.34 1.12
CA SER A 55 -11.40 2.56 1.61
C SER A 55 -10.35 2.34 0.51
N GLY A 56 -9.20 1.79 0.88
CA GLY A 56 -8.12 1.41 -0.01
C GLY A 56 -7.78 -0.07 0.09
N THR A 57 -7.34 -0.65 -1.03
CA THR A 57 -6.74 -1.99 -1.06
C THR A 57 -5.30 -1.91 -1.54
N ALA A 58 -4.39 -2.44 -0.74
CA ALA A 58 -2.96 -2.40 -1.03
C ALA A 58 -2.51 -3.57 -1.93
N LYS A 59 -1.64 -3.27 -2.90
CA LYS A 59 -1.04 -4.22 -3.85
C LYS A 59 0.46 -4.03 -3.90
N GLU A 60 1.20 -5.13 -3.73
CA GLU A 60 2.67 -5.19 -3.80
C GLU A 60 3.08 -5.92 -5.07
N ILE A 61 3.82 -5.26 -5.95
CA ILE A 61 4.24 -5.84 -7.22
C ILE A 61 5.62 -6.48 -7.03
N THR A 62 5.72 -7.76 -7.35
CA THR A 62 6.99 -8.46 -7.17
C THR A 62 7.27 -9.50 -8.25
N SER A 63 8.50 -10.03 -8.27
CA SER A 63 8.89 -11.09 -9.20
C SER A 63 8.20 -12.41 -8.82
N LEU A 64 8.20 -13.36 -9.75
CA LEU A 64 7.54 -14.65 -9.53
C LEU A 64 8.06 -15.43 -8.31
N THR A 65 9.32 -15.26 -7.93
CA THR A 65 9.98 -16.08 -6.90
C THR A 65 10.43 -15.29 -5.67
N ALA A 66 10.23 -13.97 -5.63
CA ALA A 66 10.61 -13.18 -4.47
C ALA A 66 9.88 -13.65 -3.19
N ASP A 67 10.62 -13.81 -2.11
CA ASP A 67 10.07 -13.99 -0.77
C ASP A 67 9.61 -12.62 -0.23
N LYS A 68 8.40 -12.62 0.34
CA LYS A 68 7.73 -11.42 0.89
C LYS A 68 7.31 -11.61 2.34
N THR A 69 7.62 -12.75 2.95
CA THR A 69 7.22 -13.09 4.31
C THR A 69 7.61 -11.98 5.30
N GLY A 70 8.89 -11.58 5.32
CA GLY A 70 9.37 -10.54 6.24
C GLY A 70 8.71 -9.17 6.03
N GLN A 71 8.39 -8.80 4.79
CA GLN A 71 7.68 -7.53 4.51
C GLN A 71 6.22 -7.58 4.98
N LEU A 72 5.53 -8.70 4.80
CA LEU A 72 4.16 -8.87 5.26
C LEU A 72 4.08 -8.93 6.79
N SER A 73 5.03 -9.58 7.46
CA SER A 73 5.11 -9.59 8.92
C SER A 73 5.38 -8.19 9.49
N LYS A 74 6.27 -7.41 8.84
CA LYS A 74 6.51 -6.00 9.20
C LYS A 74 5.23 -5.17 9.08
N GLU A 75 4.51 -5.35 7.98
CA GLU A 75 3.25 -4.66 7.74
C GLU A 75 2.19 -5.02 8.77
N THR A 76 2.07 -6.30 9.12
CA THR A 76 1.14 -6.78 10.16
C THR A 76 1.40 -6.09 11.50
N ARG A 77 2.66 -6.05 11.96
CA ARG A 77 3.04 -5.34 13.19
C ARG A 77 2.74 -3.85 13.16
N ILE A 78 2.96 -3.20 12.02
CA ILE A 78 2.62 -1.79 11.83
C ILE A 78 1.11 -1.57 11.95
N ARG A 79 0.30 -2.49 11.40
CA ARG A 79 -1.16 -2.42 11.49
C ARG A 79 -1.65 -2.66 12.92
N GLU A 80 -1.03 -3.58 13.66
CA GLU A 80 -1.34 -3.85 15.09
C GLU A 80 -1.18 -2.60 15.98
N VAL A 81 -0.26 -1.69 15.63
CA VAL A 81 -0.09 -0.39 16.30
C VAL A 81 -0.85 0.77 15.64
N GLY A 82 -1.87 0.46 14.83
CA GLY A 82 -2.77 1.44 14.22
C GLY A 82 -2.30 2.03 12.90
N GLY A 83 -1.26 1.48 12.27
CA GLY A 83 -0.76 1.89 10.96
C GLY A 83 -1.62 1.39 9.80
N THR A 84 -2.87 1.82 9.73
CA THR A 84 -3.87 1.32 8.76
C THR A 84 -4.27 2.33 7.69
N PHE A 85 -3.65 3.51 7.63
CA PHE A 85 -4.02 4.57 6.70
C PHE A 85 -2.94 4.87 5.66
N VAL A 86 -3.32 5.42 4.52
CA VAL A 86 -2.43 6.13 3.61
C VAL A 86 -2.96 7.52 3.32
N ARG A 87 -2.08 8.45 2.93
CA ARG A 87 -2.48 9.81 2.55
C ARG A 87 -2.67 9.92 1.04
N ASP A 88 -3.85 10.36 0.61
CA ASP A 88 -4.06 10.76 -0.79
C ASP A 88 -3.15 11.98 -1.10
N PRO A 89 -2.29 11.90 -2.13
CA PRO A 89 -1.33 12.96 -2.42
C PRO A 89 -2.00 14.26 -2.89
N LYS A 90 -3.18 14.17 -3.51
CA LYS A 90 -3.91 15.30 -4.08
C LYS A 90 -4.77 15.96 -3.02
N THR A 91 -5.62 15.17 -2.34
CA THR A 91 -6.61 15.71 -1.39
C THR A 91 -6.07 15.82 0.04
N LYS A 92 -4.92 15.21 0.33
CA LYS A 92 -4.32 15.10 1.68
C LYS A 92 -5.18 14.34 2.70
N LYS A 93 -6.34 13.82 2.29
CA LYS A 93 -7.20 12.97 3.14
C LYS A 93 -6.50 11.65 3.45
N LEU A 94 -6.78 11.13 4.64
CA LEU A 94 -6.40 9.78 5.02
C LEU A 94 -7.43 8.80 4.46
N ILE A 95 -6.93 7.72 3.88
CA ILE A 95 -7.70 6.62 3.34
C ILE A 95 -7.31 5.40 4.15
N GLU A 96 -8.29 4.78 4.79
CA GLU A 96 -8.08 3.51 5.48
C GLU A 96 -7.78 2.43 4.45
N VAL A 97 -6.67 1.72 4.64
CA VAL A 97 -6.28 0.56 3.85
C VAL A 97 -6.70 -0.70 4.59
N ARG A 98 -7.59 -1.47 3.97
CA ARG A 98 -8.06 -2.74 4.53
C ARG A 98 -7.06 -3.85 4.24
N ASP A 99 -6.95 -4.74 5.23
CA ASP A 99 -6.11 -5.93 5.20
C ASP A 99 -4.62 -5.68 4.96
N VAL A 100 -3.82 -6.72 5.13
CA VAL A 100 -2.41 -6.71 4.72
C VAL A 100 -2.35 -6.72 3.18
N SER A 101 -1.36 -6.05 2.62
CA SER A 101 -1.15 -5.93 1.17
C SER A 101 -1.22 -7.27 0.44
N THR A 102 -1.99 -7.31 -0.65
CA THR A 102 -1.98 -8.48 -1.54
C THR A 102 -0.71 -8.46 -2.39
N VAL A 103 0.07 -9.54 -2.36
CA VAL A 103 1.23 -9.71 -3.24
C VAL A 103 0.78 -10.13 -4.64
N VAL A 104 1.17 -9.35 -5.64
CA VAL A 104 0.91 -9.61 -7.07
C VAL A 104 2.23 -9.95 -7.74
N ARG A 105 2.38 -11.22 -8.10
CA ARG A 105 3.56 -11.75 -8.79
C ARG A 105 3.43 -11.51 -10.29
N ALA A 106 4.37 -10.77 -10.86
CA ALA A 106 4.39 -10.41 -12.28
C ALA A 106 5.71 -10.80 -12.95
N ARG A 107 5.62 -11.19 -14.23
CA ARG A 107 6.79 -11.51 -15.08
C ARG A 107 7.50 -10.23 -15.53
#